data_AF-A0A7S3BD64-F1
#
_entry.id   AF-A0A7S3BD64-F1
#
_cell.length_a   1.000
_cell.length_b   1.000
_cell.length_c   1.000
_cell.angle_alpha   90.00
_cell.angle_beta   90.00
_cell.angle_gamma   90.00
#
_symmetry.space_group_name_H-M   'P 1'
#
loop_
_entity.id
_entity.type
_entity.pdbx_description
1 polymer ?
#
loop_
_entity_poly.entity_id
_entity_poly.type
_entity_poly.pdbx_seq_one_letter_code
_entity_poly.pdbx_strand_id
1 'polypeptide(L)'
;GNLISDVVGISLGEIIEGWCIRCGLRVPALTDAQQALRVTRMTKASANALGISVGCLIGMFPLLFLHDRKQVYFDDDELQLYQTQFGPYGVSPQQFFSLLHHGKWHVAEPGTNLVRRGDNLNSVMFIVSGSAQAWEERDGERRLVYLYEGKCAGSA
;
A
#
# COMPACT_ATOMS: atom_id res chain seq x y z
N GLY A 1 13.98 0.38 -10.84
CA GLY A 1 13.71 -0.08 -12.22
C GLY A 1 14.99 -0.12 -13.04
N ASN A 2 15.59 1.03 -13.33
CA ASN A 2 16.70 1.12 -14.30
C ASN A 2 18.00 0.46 -13.84
N LEU A 3 18.49 0.71 -12.61
CA LEU A 3 19.78 0.16 -12.16
C LEU A 3 19.86 -1.38 -12.26
N ILE A 4 18.80 -2.09 -11.88
CA ILE A 4 18.75 -3.56 -11.96
C ILE A 4 18.72 -4.00 -13.43
N SER A 5 17.97 -3.30 -14.29
CA SER A 5 17.95 -3.56 -15.73
C SER A 5 19.31 -3.31 -16.39
N ASP A 6 20.02 -2.26 -15.97
CA ASP A 6 21.34 -1.90 -16.48
C ASP A 6 22.40 -2.95 -16.06
N VAL A 7 22.36 -3.38 -14.79
CA VAL A 7 23.22 -4.46 -14.27
C VAL A 7 22.95 -5.78 -14.97
N VAL A 8 21.68 -6.17 -15.12
CA VAL A 8 21.29 -7.37 -15.86
C VAL A 8 21.69 -7.28 -17.33
N GLY A 9 21.57 -6.10 -17.94
CA GLY A 9 22.00 -5.84 -19.32
C GLY A 9 23.50 -6.07 -19.53
N ILE A 10 24.34 -5.60 -18.60
CA ILE A 10 25.80 -5.84 -18.64
C ILE A 10 26.10 -7.34 -18.46
N SER A 11 25.51 -7.99 -17.47
CA SER A 11 25.74 -9.42 -17.21
C SER A 11 25.25 -10.32 -18.35
N LEU A 12 24.14 -9.99 -18.99
CA LEU A 12 23.66 -10.72 -20.17
C LEU A 12 24.61 -10.56 -21.36
N GLY A 13 25.25 -9.41 -21.52
CA GLY A 13 26.28 -9.20 -22.55
C GLY A 13 27.45 -10.18 -22.41
N GLU A 14 27.96 -10.35 -21.20
CA GLU A 14 29.05 -11.30 -20.89
C GLU A 14 28.62 -12.76 -21.13
N ILE A 15 27.38 -13.11 -20.79
CA ILE A 15 26.82 -14.44 -21.05
C ILE A 15 26.72 -14.69 -22.56
N ILE A 16 26.20 -13.73 -23.32
CA ILE A 16 26.06 -13.86 -24.79
C ILE A 16 27.43 -14.01 -25.44
N GLU A 17 28.42 -13.23 -25.01
CA GLU A 17 29.80 -13.34 -25.51
C GLU A 17 30.41 -14.71 -25.21
N GLY A 18 30.25 -15.20 -23.97
CA GLY A 18 30.68 -16.55 -23.59
C GLY A 18 29.97 -17.65 -24.37
N TRP A 19 28.68 -17.49 -24.68
CA TRP A 19 27.92 -18.41 -25.53
C TRP A 19 28.36 -18.38 -26.98
N CYS A 20 28.61 -17.20 -27.56
CA CYS A 20 29.14 -17.07 -28.91
C CYS A 20 30.48 -17.79 -29.04
N ILE A 21 31.39 -17.61 -28.08
CA ILE A 21 32.68 -18.30 -28.05
C ILE A 21 32.49 -19.82 -27.98
N ARG A 22 31.57 -20.32 -27.14
CA ARG A 22 31.23 -21.74 -27.05
C ARG A 22 30.61 -22.31 -28.33
N CYS A 23 29.85 -21.50 -29.05
CA CYS A 23 29.30 -21.85 -30.37
C CYS A 23 30.33 -21.74 -31.52
N GLY A 24 31.60 -21.43 -31.22
CA GLY A 24 32.66 -21.28 -32.22
C GLY A 24 32.60 -19.97 -33.01
N LEU A 25 31.73 -19.03 -32.62
CA LEU A 25 31.66 -17.70 -33.19
C LEU A 25 32.77 -16.85 -32.58
N ARG A 26 33.86 -16.62 -33.34
CA ARG A 26 34.88 -15.64 -32.97
C ARG A 26 34.24 -14.25 -32.97
N VAL A 27 34.36 -13.53 -31.85
CA VAL A 27 34.03 -12.10 -31.80
C VAL A 27 34.81 -11.41 -32.93
N PRO A 28 34.13 -10.75 -33.90
CA PRO A 28 34.82 -10.12 -35.00
C PRO A 28 35.66 -8.97 -34.45
N ALA A 29 36.99 -9.12 -34.47
CA ALA A 29 37.92 -8.05 -34.19
C ALA A 29 37.85 -7.04 -35.35
N LEU A 30 36.86 -6.15 -35.28
CA LEU A 30 36.67 -5.08 -36.25
C LEU A 30 37.81 -4.08 -36.10
N THR A 31 38.52 -3.82 -37.20
CA THR A 31 39.51 -2.74 -37.26
C THR A 31 38.83 -1.38 -37.07
N ASP A 32 39.56 -0.35 -36.61
CA ASP A 32 38.97 0.98 -36.34
C ASP A 32 38.23 1.57 -37.56
N ALA A 33 38.74 1.30 -38.76
CA ALA A 33 38.10 1.67 -40.02
C ALA A 33 36.73 0.97 -40.23
N GLN A 34 36.60 -0.29 -39.81
CA GLN A 34 35.36 -1.07 -39.91
C GLN A 34 34.33 -0.67 -38.84
N GLN A 35 34.79 -0.24 -37.66
CA GLN A 35 33.91 0.33 -36.63
C GLN A 35 33.37 1.71 -37.02
N ALA A 36 34.15 2.49 -37.78
CA ALA A 36 33.74 3.79 -38.29
C ALA A 36 32.67 3.72 -39.40
N LEU A 37 32.43 2.54 -39.98
CA LEU A 37 31.39 2.36 -40.98
C LEU A 37 30.02 2.70 -40.40
N ARG A 38 29.25 3.49 -41.15
CA ARG A 38 27.92 3.95 -40.76
C ARG A 38 26.97 2.79 -40.44
N VAL A 39 27.07 1.69 -41.20
CA VAL A 39 26.28 0.48 -40.99
C VAL A 39 26.61 -0.13 -39.62
N THR A 40 27.88 -0.35 -39.30
CA THR A 40 28.33 -0.87 -38.00
C THR A 40 27.84 -0.02 -36.84
N ARG A 41 27.94 1.31 -36.95
CA ARG A 41 27.45 2.24 -35.91
C ARG A 41 25.93 2.18 -35.75
N MET A 42 25.19 2.12 -36.85
CA MET A 42 23.72 2.04 -36.80
C MET A 42 23.24 0.72 -36.22
N THR A 43 23.86 -0.40 -36.61
CA THR A 43 23.55 -1.73 -36.06
C THR A 43 23.84 -1.82 -34.57
N LYS A 44 24.96 -1.24 -34.11
CA LYS A 44 25.29 -1.19 -32.67
C LYS A 44 24.28 -0.32 -31.90
N ALA A 45 23.92 0.84 -32.44
CA ALA A 45 22.96 1.72 -31.81
C ALA A 45 21.56 1.09 -31.74
N SER A 46 21.10 0.41 -32.80
CA SER A 46 19.80 -0.25 -32.83
C SER A 46 19.74 -1.47 -31.92
N ALA A 47 20.80 -2.29 -31.88
CA ALA A 47 20.89 -3.43 -30.98
C ALA A 47 20.83 -2.99 -29.50
N ASN A 48 21.56 -1.93 -29.14
CA ASN A 48 21.54 -1.37 -27.79
C ASN A 48 20.16 -0.81 -27.44
N ALA A 49 19.54 -0.03 -28.33
CA ALA A 49 18.22 0.53 -28.11
C ALA A 49 17.17 -0.57 -27.91
N LEU A 50 17.15 -1.60 -28.76
CA LEU A 50 16.23 -2.73 -28.65
C LEU A 50 16.45 -3.53 -27.36
N GLY A 51 17.71 -3.81 -27.00
CA GLY A 51 18.05 -4.55 -25.78
C GLY A 51 17.56 -3.82 -24.52
N ILE A 52 17.81 -2.52 -24.43
CA ILE A 52 17.35 -1.68 -23.31
C ILE A 52 15.81 -1.64 -23.29
N SER A 53 15.16 -1.39 -24.43
CA SER A 53 13.70 -1.35 -24.50
C SER A 53 13.05 -2.65 -24.04
N VAL A 54 13.55 -3.81 -24.50
CA VAL A 54 13.02 -5.13 -24.10
C VAL A 54 13.31 -5.42 -22.62
N GLY A 55 14.54 -5.13 -22.15
CA GLY A 55 14.91 -5.31 -20.74
C GLY A 55 14.03 -4.49 -19.79
N CYS A 56 13.76 -3.23 -20.14
CA CYS A 56 12.87 -2.37 -19.37
C CYS A 56 11.43 -2.91 -19.32
N LEU A 57 10.89 -3.38 -20.45
CA LEU A 57 9.54 -3.94 -20.49
C LEU A 57 9.43 -5.22 -19.63
N ILE A 58 10.43 -6.10 -19.69
CA ILE A 58 10.49 -7.30 -18.83
C ILE A 58 10.65 -6.90 -17.36
N GLY A 59 11.49 -5.91 -17.06
CA GLY A 59 11.67 -5.40 -15.70
C GLY A 59 10.43 -4.72 -15.11
N MET A 60 9.55 -4.19 -15.95
CA MET A 60 8.25 -3.63 -15.56
C MET A 60 7.13 -4.67 -15.51
N PHE A 61 7.31 -5.86 -16.08
CA PHE A 61 6.33 -6.95 -16.05
C PHE A 61 5.84 -7.32 -14.63
N PRO A 62 6.69 -7.36 -13.58
CA PRO A 62 6.24 -7.63 -12.21
C PRO A 62 5.23 -6.60 -11.66
N LEU A 63 5.27 -5.34 -12.13
CA LEU A 63 4.29 -4.31 -11.73
C LEU A 63 2.89 -4.63 -12.26
N LEU A 64 2.80 -5.36 -13.37
CA LEU A 64 1.53 -5.77 -13.96
C LEU A 64 0.78 -6.76 -13.04
N PHE A 65 1.50 -7.55 -12.24
CA PHE A 65 0.95 -8.50 -11.25
C PHE A 65 0.72 -7.88 -9.86
N LEU A 66 1.07 -6.61 -9.65
CA LEU A 66 0.86 -5.91 -8.38
C LEU A 66 -0.58 -5.37 -8.20
N HIS A 67 -1.51 -5.70 -9.12
CA HIS A 67 -2.88 -5.18 -9.14
C HIS A 67 -3.83 -5.78 -8.08
N ASP A 68 -3.46 -6.87 -7.41
CA ASP A 68 -4.36 -7.52 -6.43
C ASP A 68 -4.16 -7.04 -4.98
N ARG A 69 -3.26 -6.10 -4.74
CA ARG A 69 -3.18 -5.40 -3.46
C ARG A 69 -4.00 -4.11 -3.56
N LYS A 70 -5.34 -4.22 -3.48
CA LYS A 70 -6.17 -3.03 -3.21
C LYS A 70 -5.67 -2.43 -1.90
N GLN A 71 -4.93 -1.34 -1.98
CA GLN A 71 -4.53 -0.59 -0.80
C GLN A 71 -5.79 0.03 -0.25
N VAL A 72 -6.18 -0.43 0.94
CA VAL A 72 -7.25 0.21 1.69
C VAL A 72 -6.67 1.49 2.26
N TYR A 73 -7.27 2.61 1.87
CA TYR A 73 -6.99 3.90 2.47
C TYR A 73 -7.99 4.13 3.60
N PHE A 74 -7.46 4.46 4.78
CA PHE A 74 -8.22 4.93 5.93
C PHE A 74 -7.98 6.42 6.08
N ASP A 75 -8.99 7.17 6.50
CA ASP A 75 -8.75 8.51 7.03
C ASP A 75 -8.02 8.45 8.39
N ASP A 76 -7.61 9.61 8.91
CA ASP A 76 -6.83 9.67 10.16
C ASP A 76 -7.62 9.13 11.37
N ASP A 77 -8.94 9.36 11.41
CA ASP A 77 -9.82 8.90 12.49
C ASP A 77 -10.03 7.37 12.43
N GLU A 78 -10.25 6.82 11.23
CA GLU A 78 -10.36 5.40 10.94
C GLU A 78 -9.05 4.66 11.24
N LEU A 79 -7.91 5.24 10.86
CA LEU A 79 -6.60 4.66 11.12
C LEU A 79 -6.33 4.60 12.62
N GLN A 80 -6.68 5.66 13.35
CA GLN A 80 -6.53 5.69 14.80
C GLN A 80 -7.46 4.71 15.49
N LEU A 81 -8.73 4.63 15.06
CA LEU A 81 -9.68 3.64 15.57
C LEU A 81 -9.14 2.22 15.35
N TYR A 82 -8.61 1.93 14.15
CA TYR A 82 -7.96 0.66 13.85
C TYR A 82 -6.80 0.39 14.80
N GLN A 83 -5.82 1.30 14.90
CA GLN A 83 -4.61 1.11 15.69
C GLN A 83 -4.87 0.97 17.20
N THR A 84 -5.90 1.65 17.72
CA THR A 84 -6.19 1.67 19.15
C THR A 84 -7.13 0.54 19.59
N GLN A 85 -8.17 0.26 18.81
CA GLN A 85 -9.26 -0.64 19.23
C GLN A 85 -9.23 -2.00 18.53
N PHE A 86 -8.59 -2.16 17.38
CA PHE A 86 -8.71 -3.39 16.56
C PHE A 86 -7.36 -4.08 16.29
N GLY A 87 -6.33 -3.30 15.96
CA GLY A 87 -4.98 -3.77 15.67
C GLY A 87 -4.35 -4.59 16.81
N PRO A 88 -4.43 -4.16 18.09
CA PRO A 88 -3.89 -4.92 19.22
C PRO A 88 -4.55 -6.29 19.41
N TYR A 89 -5.77 -6.46 18.91
CA TYR A 89 -6.54 -7.71 19.01
C TYR A 89 -6.42 -8.59 17.75
N GLY A 90 -5.50 -8.27 16.84
CA GLY A 90 -5.17 -9.10 15.68
C GLY A 90 -6.13 -8.97 14.50
N VAL A 91 -6.99 -7.95 14.48
CA VAL A 91 -7.86 -7.68 13.33
C VAL A 91 -7.01 -7.13 12.19
N SER A 92 -7.12 -7.72 11.01
CA SER A 92 -6.40 -7.24 9.82
C SER A 92 -7.04 -5.96 9.25
N PRO A 93 -6.27 -5.12 8.53
CA PRO A 93 -6.81 -3.94 7.86
C PRO A 93 -8.00 -4.25 6.94
N GLN A 94 -7.96 -5.38 6.21
CA GLN A 94 -9.05 -5.75 5.30
C GLN A 94 -10.34 -6.14 6.05
N GLN A 95 -10.22 -6.81 7.19
CA GLN A 95 -11.36 -7.13 8.05
C GLN A 95 -11.95 -5.86 8.66
N PHE A 96 -11.10 -4.96 9.15
CA PHE A 96 -11.54 -3.67 9.67
C PHE A 96 -12.24 -2.82 8.61
N PHE A 97 -11.70 -2.76 7.38
CA PHE A 97 -12.37 -2.10 6.26
C PHE A 97 -13.75 -2.67 5.95
N SER A 98 -13.86 -4.01 5.98
CA SER A 98 -15.14 -4.69 5.77
C SER A 98 -16.14 -4.35 6.87
N LEU A 99 -15.67 -4.20 8.12
CA LEU A 99 -16.50 -3.77 9.26
C LEU A 99 -16.95 -2.31 9.11
N LEU A 100 -16.04 -1.40 8.74
CA LEU A 100 -16.36 0.02 8.52
C LEU A 100 -17.44 0.19 7.44
N HIS A 101 -17.40 -0.61 6.38
CA HIS A 101 -18.41 -0.54 5.31
C HIS A 101 -19.83 -0.89 5.78
N HIS A 102 -19.97 -1.65 6.87
CA HIS A 102 -21.25 -1.93 7.51
C HIS A 102 -21.58 -0.97 8.67
N GLY A 103 -20.59 -0.22 9.15
CA GLY A 103 -20.74 0.78 10.18
C GLY A 103 -21.46 2.03 9.69
N LYS A 104 -22.02 2.81 10.63
CA LYS A 104 -22.57 4.13 10.34
C LYS A 104 -21.89 5.15 11.24
N TRP A 105 -21.36 6.20 10.63
CA TRP A 105 -20.84 7.36 11.34
C TRP A 105 -21.98 8.25 11.81
N HIS A 106 -22.00 8.55 13.11
CA HIS A 106 -23.02 9.39 13.73
C HIS A 106 -22.35 10.50 14.54
N VAL A 107 -22.81 11.73 14.33
CA VAL A 107 -22.42 12.91 15.11
C VAL A 107 -23.58 13.24 16.03
N ALA A 108 -23.28 13.44 17.31
CA ALA A 108 -24.28 13.77 18.33
C ALA A 108 -23.96 15.12 18.96
N GLU A 109 -24.99 15.93 19.22
CA GLU A 109 -24.83 17.19 19.93
C GLU A 109 -24.65 16.95 21.44
N PRO A 110 -23.96 17.86 22.16
CA PRO A 110 -23.82 17.76 23.61
C PRO A 110 -25.19 17.61 24.31
N GLY A 111 -25.29 16.64 25.21
CA GLY A 111 -26.54 16.33 25.92
C GLY A 111 -27.48 15.37 25.18
N THR A 112 -27.13 14.92 23.97
CA THR A 112 -27.88 13.86 23.28
C THR A 112 -27.84 12.58 24.10
N ASN A 113 -29.02 11.99 24.34
CA ASN A 113 -29.11 10.69 25.00
C ASN A 113 -28.83 9.58 23.98
N LEU A 114 -27.69 8.91 24.14
CA LEU A 114 -27.26 7.86 23.21
C LEU A 114 -28.01 6.54 23.42
N VAL A 115 -28.22 6.15 24.68
CA VAL A 115 -28.82 4.87 25.08
C VAL A 115 -29.50 5.03 26.43
N ARG A 116 -30.69 4.44 26.59
CA ARG A 116 -31.38 4.32 27.88
C ARG A 116 -31.42 2.88 28.36
N ARG A 117 -31.44 2.72 29.68
CA ARG A 117 -31.62 1.40 30.30
C ARG A 117 -32.97 0.81 29.87
N GLY A 118 -32.93 -0.39 29.29
CA GLY A 118 -34.11 -1.08 28.77
C GLY A 118 -34.26 -1.02 27.26
N ASP A 119 -33.44 -0.22 26.57
CA ASP A 119 -33.40 -0.22 25.10
C ASP A 119 -32.84 -1.55 24.58
N ASN A 120 -33.42 -2.06 23.48
CA ASN A 120 -32.89 -3.23 22.80
C ASN A 120 -31.71 -2.83 21.92
N LEU A 121 -30.48 -3.02 22.41
CA LEU A 121 -29.25 -2.68 21.70
C LEU A 121 -28.89 -3.78 20.70
N ASN A 122 -28.92 -3.45 19.41
CA ASN A 122 -28.51 -4.31 18.30
C ASN A 122 -27.23 -3.84 17.59
N SER A 123 -26.58 -2.81 18.12
CA SER A 123 -25.37 -2.22 17.57
C SER A 123 -24.36 -1.91 18.68
N VAL A 124 -23.08 -1.94 18.31
CA VAL A 124 -21.97 -1.49 19.17
C VAL A 124 -21.54 -0.12 18.69
N MET A 125 -21.44 0.83 19.62
CA MET A 125 -21.02 2.19 19.33
C MET A 125 -19.61 2.42 19.87
N PHE A 126 -18.73 2.97 19.02
CA PHE A 126 -17.41 3.42 19.41
C PHE A 126 -17.40 4.94 19.45
N ILE A 127 -16.91 5.52 20.54
CA ILE A 127 -16.74 6.97 20.65
C ILE A 127 -15.38 7.29 20.07
N VAL A 128 -15.39 7.85 18.87
CA VAL A 128 -14.18 8.19 18.11
C VAL A 128 -13.58 9.50 18.63
N SER A 129 -14.41 10.52 18.82
CA SER A 129 -14.04 11.83 19.39
C SER A 129 -15.10 12.33 20.38
N GLY A 130 -14.65 13.10 21.38
CA GLY A 130 -15.51 13.64 22.44
C GLY A 130 -15.64 12.71 23.65
N SER A 131 -16.66 12.94 24.47
CA SER A 131 -16.93 12.11 25.65
C SER A 131 -18.41 11.81 25.81
N ALA A 132 -18.71 10.63 26.36
CA ALA A 132 -20.06 10.24 26.74
C ALA A 132 -20.07 9.82 28.21
N GLN A 133 -21.16 10.12 28.90
CA GLN A 133 -21.31 9.84 30.32
C GLN A 133 -22.46 8.87 30.53
N ALA A 134 -22.21 7.82 31.31
CA ALA A 134 -23.25 6.95 31.80
C ALA A 134 -23.68 7.42 33.19
N TRP A 135 -24.99 7.62 33.35
CA TRP A 135 -25.61 8.03 34.60
C TRP A 135 -26.57 6.94 35.08
N GLU A 136 -26.58 6.68 36.38
CA GLU A 136 -27.60 5.88 37.03
C GLU A 136 -28.46 6.81 37.89
N GLU A 137 -29.77 6.72 37.73
CA GLU A 137 -30.75 7.48 38.51
C GLU A 137 -31.46 6.52 39.45
N ARG A 138 -31.25 6.69 40.76
CA ARG A 138 -31.86 5.86 41.80
C ARG A 138 -32.44 6.78 42.88
N ASP A 139 -33.71 6.58 43.21
CA ASP A 139 -34.43 7.35 44.24
C ASP A 139 -34.36 8.88 44.04
N GLY A 140 -34.31 9.34 42.79
CA GLY A 140 -34.25 10.77 42.43
C GLY A 140 -32.84 11.38 42.44
N GLU A 141 -31.81 10.62 42.83
CA GLU A 141 -30.41 11.05 42.80
C GLU A 141 -29.71 10.53 41.54
N ARG A 142 -29.05 11.43 40.80
CA ARG A 142 -28.27 11.09 39.60
C ARG A 142 -26.81 10.90 39.97
N ARG A 143 -26.31 9.69 39.76
CA ARG A 143 -24.91 9.34 40.00
C ARG A 143 -24.20 9.07 38.68
N LEU A 144 -23.04 9.70 38.48
CA LEU A 144 -22.15 9.36 37.38
C LEU A 144 -21.59 7.96 37.60
N VAL A 145 -21.83 7.06 36.65
CA VAL A 145 -21.34 5.68 36.68
C VAL A 145 -20.01 5.57 35.97
N TYR A 146 -19.92 6.17 34.78
CA TYR A 146 -18.74 6.05 33.93
C TYR A 146 -18.60 7.23 32.97
N LEU A 147 -17.37 7.59 32.64
CA LEU A 147 -17.00 8.56 31.61
C LEU A 147 -16.24 7.83 30.51
N TYR A 148 -16.83 7.76 29.33
CA TYR A 148 -16.19 7.24 28.13
C TYR A 148 -15.54 8.40 27.37
N GLU A 149 -14.26 8.28 27.05
CA GLU A 149 -13.52 9.29 26.29
C GLU A 149 -13.07 8.71 24.96
N GLY A 150 -13.46 9.37 23.87
CA GLY A 150 -12.89 9.13 22.55
C GLY A 150 -11.55 9.83 22.45
N LYS A 151 -10.51 9.07 22.13
CA LYS A 151 -9.17 9.60 21.87
C LYS A 151 -8.95 9.54 20.37
N CYS A 152 -9.41 10.54 19.63
CA CYS A 152 -8.83 10.86 18.33
C CYS A 152 -7.93 12.09 18.45
N ALA A 153 -6.69 11.91 18.03
CA ALA A 153 -5.63 12.90 18.03
C ALA A 153 -5.74 13.70 16.73
N GLY A 154 -6.80 14.50 16.64
CA GLY A 154 -7.12 15.35 15.49
C GLY A 154 -7.47 16.76 15.93
N SER A 155 -6.67 17.36 16.81
CA SER A 155 -6.76 18.80 17.09
C SER A 155 -5.36 19.36 17.34
N ALA A 156 -4.71 19.76 16.26
CA ALA A 156 -3.67 20.77 16.23
C ALA A 156 -3.95 21.70 15.03
#